data_AF-T5KIB2-F1
#
_entry.id   AF-T5KIB2-F1
#
_cell.length_a   1.000
_cell.length_b   1.000
_cell.length_c   1.000
_cell.angle_alpha   90.00
_cell.angle_beta   90.00
_cell.angle_gamma   90.00
#
_symmetry.space_group_name_H-M   'P 1'
#
loop_
_entity.id
_entity.type
_entity.pdbx_description
1 polymer ?
#
loop_
_entity_poly.entity_id
_entity_poly.type
_entity_poly.pdbx_seq_one_letter_code
_entity_poly.pdbx_strand_id
1 'polypeptide(L)' 'MSSAELKSLIDEALGGVQPDGAPSDRLWDSLDQLEITTHLHDHLGDGVSDIDALASFKDFDELAGILRTEGFIE' A
#
# COMPACT_ATOMS: atom_id res chain seq x y z
N MET A 1 6.94 -4.19 -9.71
CA MET A 1 5.69 -3.54 -10.18
C MET A 1 5.92 -2.04 -10.36
N SER A 2 5.03 -1.33 -11.04
CA SER A 2 5.08 0.13 -11.19
C SER A 2 4.30 0.86 -10.09
N SER A 3 4.59 2.15 -9.87
CA SER A 3 3.85 2.97 -8.91
C SER A 3 2.35 3.10 -9.23
N ALA A 4 1.96 3.03 -10.51
CA ALA A 4 0.55 3.08 -10.92
C ALA A 4 -0.20 1.78 -10.57
N GLU A 5 0.48 0.63 -10.69
CA GLU A 5 -0.07 -0.67 -10.26
C GLU A 5 -0.23 -0.70 -8.74
N LEU A 6 0.76 -0.19 -7.99
CA LEU A 6 0.63 -0.07 -6.54
C LEU A 6 -0.56 0.82 -6.14
N LYS A 7 -0.77 1.97 -6.80
CA LYS A 7 -1.92 2.83 -6.52
C LYS A 7 -3.24 2.10 -6.73
N SER A 8 -3.36 1.41 -7.87
CA SER A 8 -4.57 0.64 -8.19
C SER A 8 -4.84 -0.42 -7.14
N LEU A 9 -3.80 -1.15 -6.70
CA LEU A 9 -3.90 -2.18 -5.68
C LEU A 9 -4.35 -1.62 -4.32
N ILE A 10 -3.84 -0.45 -3.94
CA ILE A 10 -4.25 0.23 -2.69
C ILE A 10 -5.69 0.73 -2.79
N ASP A 11 -6.05 1.31 -3.93
CA ASP A 11 -7.43 1.74 -4.15
C ASP A 11 -8.37 0.54 -4.05
N GLU A 12 -8.03 -0.60 -4.67
CA GLU A 12 -8.79 -1.86 -4.56
C GLU A 12 -8.87 -2.37 -3.12
N ALA A 13 -7.75 -2.35 -2.37
CA ALA A 13 -7.70 -2.76 -0.97
C ALA A 13 -8.68 -1.96 -0.09
N LEU A 14 -8.85 -0.66 -0.39
CA LEU A 14 -9.69 0.26 0.37
C LEU A 14 -11.08 0.48 -0.25
N GLY A 15 -11.54 -0.46 -1.09
CA GLY A 15 -12.90 -0.48 -1.63
C GLY A 15 -13.09 0.25 -2.96
N GLY A 16 -12.01 0.57 -3.66
CA GLY A 16 -11.97 1.23 -4.97
C GLY A 16 -12.00 2.75 -4.89
N VAL A 17 -12.11 3.40 -6.06
CA VAL A 17 -12.26 4.86 -6.16
C VAL A 17 -13.58 5.28 -5.51
N GLN A 18 -13.47 6.09 -4.46
CA GLN A 18 -14.60 6.59 -3.71
C GLN A 18 -15.08 7.94 -4.29
N PRO A 19 -16.32 8.37 -4.04
CA PRO A 19 -16.82 9.67 -4.50
C PRO A 19 -15.98 10.86 -4.01
N ASP A 20 -15.29 10.71 -2.88
CA ASP A 20 -14.40 11.71 -2.29
C ASP A 20 -12.97 11.68 -2.86
N GLY A 21 -12.64 10.72 -3.73
CA GLY A 21 -11.33 10.58 -4.38
C GLY A 21 -10.75 9.17 -4.32
N ALA A 22 -9.55 9.01 -4.86
CA ALA A 22 -8.80 7.77 -4.76
C ALA A 22 -8.24 7.61 -3.33
N PRO A 23 -8.46 6.46 -2.67
CA PRO A 23 -7.85 6.18 -1.37
C PRO A 23 -6.33 6.33 -1.35
N SER A 24 -5.66 6.11 -2.49
CA SER A 24 -4.22 6.31 -2.67
C SER A 24 -3.73 7.76 -2.61
N ASP A 25 -4.63 8.75 -2.61
CA ASP A 25 -4.29 10.18 -2.57
C ASP A 25 -4.58 10.84 -1.19
N ARG A 26 -4.94 10.06 -0.17
CA ARG A 26 -5.22 10.55 1.20
C ARG A 26 -4.26 9.94 2.23
N LEU A 27 -4.30 10.50 3.44
CA LEU A 27 -3.67 9.88 4.61
C LEU A 27 -4.49 8.67 5.08
N TRP A 28 -3.78 7.70 5.64
CA TRP A 28 -4.33 6.45 6.14
C TRP A 28 -4.24 6.34 7.64
N ASP A 29 -5.32 5.87 8.24
CA ASP A 29 -5.33 5.49 9.65
C ASP A 29 -4.80 4.05 9.84
N SER A 30 -4.78 3.58 11.09
CA SER A 30 -4.29 2.24 11.40
C SER A 30 -5.14 1.10 10.82
N LEU A 31 -6.42 1.35 10.52
CA LEU A 31 -7.28 0.35 9.87
C LEU A 31 -6.97 0.27 8.38
N ASP A 32 -6.87 1.42 7.72
CA ASP A 32 -6.45 1.51 6.31
C ASP A 32 -5.08 0.84 6.12
N GLN A 33 -4.11 1.14 6.99
CA GLN A 33 -2.78 0.54 6.97
C GLN A 33 -2.87 -0.98 7.04
N LEU A 34 -3.66 -1.52 7.97
CA LEU A 34 -3.85 -2.96 8.12
C LEU A 34 -4.46 -3.61 6.88
N GLU A 35 -5.48 -2.98 6.27
CA GLU A 35 -6.10 -3.49 5.04
C GLU A 35 -5.11 -3.48 3.88
N ILE A 36 -4.37 -2.37 3.70
CA ILE A 36 -3.34 -2.26 2.67
C ILE A 36 -2.25 -3.34 2.86
N THR A 37 -1.71 -3.50 4.07
CA THR A 37 -0.65 -4.49 4.32
C THR A 37 -1.16 -5.92 4.09
N THR A 38 -2.39 -6.21 4.49
CA THR A 38 -3.03 -7.52 4.24
C THR A 38 -3.18 -7.76 2.73
N HIS A 39 -3.64 -6.75 1.98
CA HIS A 39 -3.84 -6.88 0.55
C HIS A 39 -2.52 -7.00 -0.22
N LEU A 40 -1.48 -6.29 0.22
CA LEU A 40 -0.12 -6.41 -0.29
C LEU A 40 0.44 -7.80 -0.03
N HIS A 41 0.25 -8.35 1.17
CA HIS A 41 0.66 -9.71 1.50
C HIS A 41 0.01 -10.74 0.55
N ASP A 42 -1.29 -10.61 0.27
CA ASP A 42 -1.99 -11.51 -0.65
C ASP A 42 -1.47 -11.42 -2.11
N HIS A 43 -1.03 -10.24 -2.54
CA HIS A 43 -0.56 -10.02 -3.91
C HIS A 43 0.95 -10.24 -4.13
N LEU A 44 1.77 -9.86 -3.16
CA LEU A 44 3.23 -9.90 -3.23
C LEU A 44 3.84 -11.11 -2.50
N GLY A 45 3.06 -11.77 -1.64
CA GLY A 45 3.46 -12.94 -0.85
C GLY A 45 4.14 -12.59 0.48
N ASP A 46 4.63 -13.63 1.15
CA ASP A 46 5.20 -13.56 2.52
C ASP A 46 6.32 -12.52 2.69
N GLY A 47 7.05 -12.18 1.63
CA GLY A 47 8.17 -11.22 1.70
C GLY A 47 7.77 -9.80 2.13
N VAL A 48 6.49 -9.46 2.07
CA VAL A 48 5.95 -8.19 2.57
C VAL A 48 5.79 -8.20 4.09
N SER A 49 5.47 -9.35 4.70
CA SER A 49 5.26 -9.45 6.14
C SER A 49 6.53 -9.29 6.96
N ASP A 50 7.70 -9.53 6.37
CA ASP A 50 9.00 -9.34 7.00
C ASP A 50 9.47 -7.87 6.99
N ILE A 51 8.74 -6.96 6.35
CA ILE A 51 9.14 -5.55 6.23
C ILE A 51 8.64 -4.77 7.45
N ASP A 52 9.49 -4.62 8.47
CA ASP A 52 9.18 -3.85 9.69
C ASP A 52 8.63 -2.44 9.40
N ALA A 53 9.10 -1.79 8.33
CA ALA A 53 8.66 -0.44 7.97
C ALA A 53 7.18 -0.37 7.56
N LEU A 54 6.58 -1.49 7.12
CA LEU A 54 5.14 -1.55 6.83
C LEU A 54 4.26 -1.52 8.08
N ALA A 55 4.85 -1.60 9.28
CA ALA A 55 4.09 -1.42 10.52
C ALA A 55 3.66 0.03 10.77
N SER A 56 4.22 1.01 10.05
CA SER A 56 3.94 2.44 10.28
C SER A 56 4.23 3.28 9.04
N PHE A 57 3.28 3.31 8.09
CA PHE A 57 3.27 4.23 6.95
C PHE A 57 1.96 5.05 6.95
N LYS A 58 2.00 6.29 6.51
CA LYS A 58 0.83 7.21 6.60
C LYS A 58 0.20 7.54 5.26
N ASP A 59 0.94 7.39 4.19
CA ASP A 59 0.54 7.78 2.84
C ASP A 59 1.26 6.93 1.79
N PHE A 60 0.83 7.14 0.54
CA PHE A 60 1.33 6.41 -0.61
C PHE A 60 2.83 6.61 -0.85
N ASP A 61 3.36 7.81 -0.65
CA ASP A 61 4.78 8.09 -0.90
C ASP A 61 5.67 7.35 0.11
N GLU A 62 5.27 7.32 1.40
CA GLU A 62 5.96 6.52 2.42
C GLU A 62 5.94 5.02 2.07
N LEU A 63 4.76 4.48 1.74
CA LEU A 63 4.60 3.06 1.38
C LEU A 63 5.39 2.68 0.12
N ALA A 64 5.27 3.48 -0.95
CA ALA A 64 5.99 3.26 -2.19
C ALA A 64 7.51 3.37 -1.99
N GLY A 65 7.95 4.28 -1.10
CA GLY A 65 9.34 4.39 -0.69
C GLY A 65 9.87 3.10 -0.06
N ILE A 66 9.14 2.56 0.92
CA ILE A 66 9.47 1.30 1.60
C ILE A 66 9.59 0.16 0.58
N LEU A 67 8.55 -0.05 -0.22
CA LEU A 67 8.50 -1.15 -1.17
C LEU A 67 9.52 -1.02 -2.31
N ARG A 68 9.93 0.21 -2.68
CA ARG A 68 11.02 0.45 -3.63
C ARG A 68 12.38 0.11 -3.03
N THR A 69 12.64 0.47 -1.78
CA THR A 69 13.90 0.11 -1.09
C THR A 69 14.09 -1.41 -1.01
N GLU A 70 13.00 -2.13 -0.79
CA GLU A 70 13.00 -3.59 -0.73
C GLU A 70 12.97 -4.27 -2.12
N GLY A 71 12.79 -3.50 -3.20
CA GLY A 71 12.86 -4.00 -4.58
C GLY A 71 11.56 -4.60 -5.14
N PHE A 72 10.41 -4.38 -4.49
CA PHE A 72 9.10 -4.81 -5.00
C PHE A 72 8.59 -3.90 -6.14
N ILE A 73 9.02 -2.64 -6.15
CA ILE A 73 8.58 -1.61 -7.09
C ILE A 73 9.78 -0.95 -7.75
N GLU A 74 9.64 -0.61 -9.04
CA GLU A 74 10.61 0.16 -9.82
C GLU A 74 10.44 1.69 -9.63
#